data_AF-A0A2K8U9Z4-F1
#
_entry.id   AF-A0A2K8U9Z4-F1
#
_cell.length_a   1.000
_cell.length_b   1.000
_cell.length_c   1.000
_cell.angle_alpha   90.00
_cell.angle_beta   90.00
_cell.angle_gamma   90.00
#
_symmetry.space_group_name_H-M   'P 1'
#
loop_
_entity.id
_entity.type
_entity.pdbx_description
1 polymer ?
#
loop_
_entity_poly.entity_id
_entity_poly.type
_entity_poly.pdbx_seq_one_letter_code
_entity_poly.pdbx_strand_id
1 'polypeptide(L)'
;MQATISVERETDARLDRLSSSTGRSKSDLVRDALIVLEKAQSGASTGLSAFDLIGDLVGVGEGGPAELARTHKQAFRVLLQGRKTE
;
A
#
# COMPACT_ATOMS: atom_id res chain seq x y z
N MET A 1 9.50 2.12 -19.80
CA MET A 1 8.97 0.98 -20.59
C MET A 1 7.64 1.42 -21.20
N GLN A 2 7.44 1.22 -22.51
CA GLN A 2 6.18 1.52 -23.19
C GLN A 2 5.34 0.24 -23.23
N ALA A 3 4.08 0.32 -22.81
CA ALA A 3 3.11 -0.77 -22.88
C ALA A 3 2.02 -0.40 -23.90
N THR A 4 1.72 -1.32 -24.81
CA THR A 4 0.64 -1.17 -25.79
C THR A 4 -0.47 -2.14 -25.42
N ILE A 5 -1.69 -1.62 -25.27
CA ILE A 5 -2.88 -2.38 -24.87
C ILE A 5 -3.97 -2.14 -25.90
N SER A 6 -4.59 -3.24 -26.36
CA SER A 6 -5.77 -3.18 -27.21
C SER A 6 -6.99 -2.96 -26.35
N VAL A 7 -7.84 -2.01 -26.74
CA VAL A 7 -9.07 -1.67 -26.02
C VAL A 7 -10.24 -1.83 -26.97
N GLU A 8 -11.37 -2.28 -26.44
CA GLU A 8 -12.60 -2.37 -27.23
C GLU A 8 -13.06 -1.00 -27.72
N ARG A 9 -13.67 -0.95 -28.90
CA ARG A 9 -14.09 0.29 -29.58
C ARG A 9 -15.00 1.17 -28.72
N GLU A 10 -15.86 0.55 -27.90
CA GLU A 10 -16.72 1.29 -26.97
C GLU A 10 -15.91 2.01 -25.88
N THR A 11 -14.92 1.33 -25.30
CA THR A 11 -14.04 1.88 -24.27
C THR A 11 -13.18 3.01 -24.82
N ASP A 12 -12.69 2.87 -26.06
CA ASP A 12 -11.94 3.94 -26.73
C ASP A 12 -12.80 5.18 -26.96
N ALA A 13 -14.07 5.02 -27.38
CA ALA A 13 -15.00 6.12 -27.53
C ALA A 13 -15.33 6.82 -26.20
N ARG A 14 -15.40 6.07 -25.09
CA ARG A 14 -15.55 6.64 -23.74
C ARG A 14 -14.31 7.42 -23.31
N LEU A 15 -13.12 6.90 -23.59
CA LEU A 15 -11.85 7.58 -23.33
C LEU A 15 -11.71 8.86 -24.15
N ASP A 16 -12.16 8.87 -25.41
CA ASP A 16 -12.20 10.09 -26.24
C ASP A 16 -13.08 11.17 -25.64
N ARG A 17 -14.31 10.82 -25.23
CA ARG A 17 -15.23 11.79 -24.60
C ARG A 17 -14.64 12.34 -23.30
N LEU A 18 -14.05 11.48 -22.47
CA LEU A 18 -13.40 11.90 -21.22
C LEU A 18 -12.21 12.80 -21.49
N SER A 19 -11.37 12.46 -22.47
CA SER A 19 -10.24 13.26 -22.92
C SER A 19 -10.68 14.66 -23.37
N SER A 20 -11.71 14.75 -24.22
CA SER A 20 -12.24 16.04 -24.69
C SER A 20 -12.89 16.87 -23.58
N SER A 21 -13.60 16.25 -22.64
CA SER A 21 -14.28 16.97 -21.54
C SER A 21 -13.34 17.46 -20.44
N THR A 22 -12.21 16.78 -20.23
CA THR A 22 -11.24 17.11 -19.18
C THR A 22 -9.99 17.81 -19.69
N GLY A 23 -9.78 17.84 -21.02
CA GLY A 23 -8.56 18.36 -21.64
C GLY A 23 -7.30 17.52 -21.34
N ARG A 24 -7.47 16.26 -20.91
CA ARG A 24 -6.38 15.36 -20.51
C ARG A 24 -6.13 14.30 -21.56
N SER A 25 -4.90 13.81 -21.67
CA SER A 25 -4.58 12.74 -22.63
C SER A 25 -5.22 11.41 -22.22
N LYS A 26 -5.54 10.56 -23.20
CA LYS A 26 -6.05 9.20 -22.96
C LYS A 26 -5.12 8.39 -22.04
N SER A 27 -3.81 8.52 -22.23
CA SER A 27 -2.81 7.82 -21.41
C SER A 27 -2.84 8.27 -19.95
N ASP A 28 -3.08 9.56 -19.69
CA ASP A 28 -3.18 10.06 -18.31
C ASP A 28 -4.47 9.58 -17.64
N LEU A 29 -5.57 9.54 -18.38
CA LEU A 29 -6.84 8.99 -17.88
C LEU A 29 -6.73 7.51 -17.53
N VAL A 30 -6.07 6.73 -18.39
CA VAL A 30 -5.84 5.30 -18.13
C VAL A 30 -4.91 5.11 -16.93
N ARG A 31 -3.86 5.94 -16.79
CA ARG A 31 -2.94 5.88 -15.63
C ARG A 31 -3.68 6.15 -14.32
N ASP A 32 -4.51 7.18 -14.28
CA ASP A 32 -5.29 7.51 -13.09
C ASP A 32 -6.30 6.40 -12.75
N ALA A 33 -6.96 5.83 -13.76
CA ALA A 33 -7.89 4.72 -13.56
C ALA A 33 -7.18 3.49 -12.96
N LEU A 34 -5.95 3.19 -13.41
CA LEU A 34 -5.14 2.11 -12.86
C LEU A 34 -4.74 2.37 -11.40
N ILE A 35 -4.35 3.61 -11.06
CA ILE A 35 -4.02 3.99 -9.67
C ILE A 35 -5.25 3.84 -8.77
N VAL A 36 -6.43 4.27 -9.23
CA VAL A 36 -7.69 4.13 -8.46
C VAL A 36 -8.03 2.66 -8.28
N LEU A 37 -7.87 1.84 -9.32
CA LEU A 37 -8.11 0.40 -9.26
C LEU A 37 -7.14 -0.29 -8.29
N GLU A 38 -5.86 0.07 -8.32
CA GLU A 38 -4.84 -0.46 -7.42
C GLU A 38 -5.13 -0.09 -5.96
N LYS A 39 -5.55 1.15 -5.70
CA LYS A 39 -5.99 1.58 -4.36
C LYS A 39 -7.23 0.81 -3.89
N ALA A 40 -8.20 0.61 -4.79
CA ALA A 40 -9.41 -0.15 -4.48
C ALA A 40 -9.10 -1.62 -4.18
N GLN A 41 -8.17 -2.24 -4.90
CA GLN A 41 -7.75 -3.62 -4.67
C GLN A 41 -6.86 -3.76 -3.42
N SER A 42 -5.98 -2.79 -3.18
CA SER A 42 -5.13 -2.75 -1.98
C SER A 42 -5.98 -2.56 -0.71
N GLY A 43 -7.03 -1.73 -0.79
CA GLY A 43 -8.01 -1.57 0.29
C GLY A 43 -8.99 -2.75 0.45
N ALA A 44 -9.16 -3.59 -0.57
CA ALA A 44 -10.07 -4.74 -0.52
C ALA A 44 -9.44 -6.03 0.06
N SER A 45 -8.13 -6.08 0.25
CA SER A 45 -7.40 -7.27 0.76
C SER A 45 -6.94 -7.19 2.20
N THR A 46 -7.25 -6.11 2.92
CA THR A 46 -7.06 -6.04 4.37
C THR A 46 -8.28 -5.38 4.98
N GLY A 47 -9.26 -6.20 5.39
CA GLY A 47 -10.15 -5.75 6.45
C GLY A 47 -9.25 -5.34 7.60
N LEU A 48 -9.16 -4.03 7.85
CA LEU A 48 -8.31 -3.46 8.88
C LEU A 48 -8.57 -4.25 10.16
N SER A 49 -7.53 -4.90 10.68
CA SER A 49 -7.59 -5.53 11.98
C SER A 49 -7.98 -4.45 13.00
N ALA A 50 -8.66 -4.84 14.08
CA ALA A 50 -8.93 -3.90 15.18
C ALA A 50 -7.64 -3.21 15.67
N PHE A 51 -6.48 -3.84 15.47
CA PHE A 51 -5.17 -3.26 15.76
C PHE A 51 -4.73 -2.19 14.75
N ASP A 52 -5.09 -2.30 13.47
CA ASP A 52 -4.77 -1.29 12.46
C ASP A 52 -5.58 0.00 12.69
N LEU A 53 -6.82 -0.14 13.16
CA LEU A 53 -7.70 0.99 13.51
C LEU A 53 -7.25 1.76 14.76
N ILE A 54 -6.50 1.12 15.66
CA ILE A 54 -6.00 1.73 16.90
C ILE A 54 -4.53 2.15 16.73
N GLY A 55 -3.86 1.82 15.62
CA GLY A 55 -2.46 2.15 15.35
C GLY A 55 -2.14 3.64 15.52
N ASP A 56 -3.04 4.52 15.07
CA ASP A 56 -2.90 5.97 15.21
C ASP A 56 -3.05 6.46 16.66
N LEU A 57 -3.74 5.70 17.52
CA LEU A 57 -3.87 5.95 18.97
C LEU A 57 -2.68 5.38 19.75
N VAL A 58 -2.08 4.28 19.29
CA VAL A 58 -0.84 3.70 19.84
C VAL A 58 0.36 4.39 19.19
N GLY A 59 0.47 5.70 19.38
CA GLY A 59 1.54 6.53 18.84
C GLY A 59 2.92 6.28 19.45
N VAL A 60 3.42 5.04 19.46
CA VAL A 60 4.81 4.72 19.82
C VAL A 60 5.31 3.52 19.01
N GLY A 61 5.83 3.80 17.82
CA GLY A 61 6.75 2.89 17.12
C GLY A 61 6.71 3.04 15.60
N GLU A 62 7.72 3.71 15.02
CA GLU A 62 8.08 3.43 13.62
C GLU A 62 8.33 1.93 13.48
N GLY A 63 7.63 1.30 12.55
CA GLY A 63 7.40 -0.14 12.46
C GLY A 63 8.63 -1.01 12.80
N GLY A 64 8.44 -1.88 13.80
CA GLY A 64 9.39 -2.94 14.12
C GLY A 64 9.07 -4.23 13.36
N PRO A 65 10.05 -5.15 13.19
CA PRO A 65 9.82 -6.45 12.58
C PRO A 65 8.67 -7.20 13.28
N ALA A 66 7.79 -7.84 12.50
CA ALA A 66 6.58 -8.51 13.00
C ALA A 66 6.85 -9.57 14.10
N GLU A 67 8.08 -10.08 14.20
CA GLU A 67 8.48 -11.14 15.13
C GLU A 67 9.05 -10.62 16.48
N LEU A 68 9.01 -9.31 16.76
CA LEU A 68 9.52 -8.73 18.01
C LEU A 68 8.85 -9.37 19.25
N ALA A 69 7.54 -9.59 19.21
CA ALA A 69 6.82 -10.23 20.31
C ALA A 69 7.23 -11.70 20.52
N ARG A 70 7.64 -12.41 19.46
CA ARG A 70 8.09 -13.81 19.58
C ARG A 70 9.52 -13.93 20.10
N THR A 71 10.37 -12.98 19.75
CA THR A 71 11.80 -13.01 20.08
C THR A 71 12.18 -12.18 21.30
N HIS A 72 11.23 -11.48 21.95
CA HIS A 72 11.49 -10.59 23.10
C HIS A 72 12.29 -11.26 24.24
N LYS A 73 12.00 -12.52 24.57
CA LYS A 73 12.72 -13.25 25.65
C LYS A 73 14.18 -13.51 25.30
N GLN A 74 14.46 -13.77 24.03
CA GLN A 74 15.83 -14.00 23.55
C GLN A 74 16.61 -12.69 23.50
N ALA A 75 16.00 -11.63 22.95
CA ALA A 75 16.59 -10.30 22.93
C ALA A 75 16.90 -9.78 24.35
N PHE A 76 15.97 -9.97 25.30
CA PHE A 76 16.16 -9.58 26.69
C PHE A 76 17.27 -10.39 27.38
N ARG A 77 17.37 -11.70 27.09
CA ARG A 77 18.43 -12.55 27.62
C ARG A 77 19.82 -12.10 27.15
N VAL A 78 19.95 -11.75 25.87
CA VAL A 78 21.21 -11.23 25.30
C VAL A 78 21.61 -9.92 25.97
N LEU A 79 20.67 -9.00 26.19
CA LEU A 79 20.92 -7.74 26.91
C LEU A 79 21.43 -7.95 28.35
N LEU A 80 20.82 -8.89 29.08
CA LEU A 80 21.25 -9.20 30.45
C LEU A 80 22.62 -9.90 30.51
N GLN A 81 22.96 -10.69 29.49
CA GLN A 81 24.26 -11.33 29.40
C GLN A 81 25.37 -10.32 29.07
N GLY A 82 25.09 -9.34 28.21
CA GLY A 82 26.03 -8.24 27.92
C GLY A 82 26.37 -7.40 29.16
N ARG A 83 25.40 -7.17 30.05
CA ARG A 83 25.60 -6.42 31.32
C ARG A 83 26.36 -7.17 32.42
N LYS A 84 26.59 -8.48 32.28
CA LYS A 84 27.32 -9.28 33.29
C LYS A 84 28.84 -9.27 33.11
N THR A 85 29.34 -8.53 32.12
CA THR A 85 30.76 -8.51 31.74
C THR A 85 31.42 -7.14 31.93
N GLU A 86 30.81 -6.27 32.73
CA GLU A 86 31.43 -5.06 33.30
C GLU A 86 31.49 -5.16 34.83
#